data_AF-A0A2V6S1S8-F1
#
_entry.id   AF-A0A2V6S1S8-F1
#
_cell.length_a   1.000
_cell.length_b   1.000
_cell.length_c   1.000
_cell.angle_alpha   90.00
_cell.angle_beta   90.00
_cell.angle_gamma   90.00
#
_symmetry.space_group_name_H-M   'P 1'
#
loop_
_entity.id
_entity.type
_entity.pdbx_description
1 polymer ?
#
loop_
_entity_poly.entity_id
_entity_poly.type
_entity_poly.pdbx_seq_one_letter_code
_entity_poly.pdbx_strand_id
1 'polypeptide(L)'
;MRTIDIVPTFEGWQAAARALLREGVAPGEVGWREASPGEAPTDRAHEAPTPGATRVPRQFLDLARQAAGAADPARWHVLYDVLWRLVRENRDLLNDPRDPQVRRLNALAADTRREARRAETDEALRLEPQGAGAAPFVPAGASLAELRAAAARCTGCELYRRATQTVFGRGPADARVVLVGEQPGDQEDLKGAPFVGPAGEVLDRALAAVGLDRARLYVTNAVKHFSFVERGKRRIHQTPRLSEIAACRPWMEAEVAALKPEVLVCLGATAARAIVGADFRLLRDRGRFFPTRWSEKTIATLHPSAVLRGEDETEQARLYGILVEDLRRVAGV
;
A
#
# COMPACT_ATOMS: atom_id res chain seq x y z
N MET A 1 23.14 34.77 -8.47
CA MET A 1 22.82 33.36 -8.17
C MET A 1 23.91 32.49 -8.79
N ARG A 2 24.69 31.81 -7.96
CA ARG A 2 25.78 30.90 -8.34
C ARG A 2 25.19 29.54 -8.66
N THR A 3 25.40 29.06 -9.87
CA THR A 3 24.99 27.71 -10.27
C THR A 3 26.01 26.69 -9.79
N ILE A 4 25.53 25.62 -9.16
CA ILE A 4 26.33 24.54 -8.61
C ILE A 4 25.90 23.25 -9.30
N ASP A 5 26.86 22.62 -9.98
CA ASP A 5 26.68 21.35 -10.64
C ASP A 5 26.93 20.20 -9.67
N ILE A 6 25.99 19.26 -9.62
CA ILE A 6 26.10 18.08 -8.76
C ILE A 6 25.80 16.81 -9.53
N VAL A 7 26.50 15.74 -9.15
CA VAL A 7 25.99 14.39 -9.37
C VAL A 7 24.70 14.27 -8.54
N PRO A 8 23.56 13.80 -9.11
CA PRO A 8 22.25 13.80 -8.45
C PRO A 8 22.12 12.72 -7.38
N THR A 9 23.10 12.63 -6.47
CA THR A 9 23.14 11.76 -5.31
C THR A 9 23.25 12.61 -4.05
N PHE A 10 22.88 12.03 -2.91
CA PHE A 10 23.04 12.69 -1.62
C PHE A 10 24.49 13.08 -1.34
N GLU A 11 25.45 12.22 -1.68
CA GLU A 11 26.88 12.44 -1.49
C GLU A 11 27.39 13.59 -2.37
N GLY A 12 26.94 13.64 -3.64
CA GLY A 12 27.28 14.72 -4.58
C GLY A 12 26.78 16.08 -4.06
N TRP A 13 25.53 16.14 -3.62
CA TRP A 13 24.97 17.32 -2.98
C TRP A 13 25.67 17.66 -1.66
N GLN A 14 25.95 16.68 -0.79
CA GLN A 14 26.54 16.91 0.54
C GLN A 14 27.92 17.57 0.45
N ALA A 15 28.75 17.15 -0.51
CA ALA A 15 30.06 17.74 -0.72
C ALA A 15 29.95 19.24 -1.07
N ALA A 16 29.09 19.58 -2.03
CA ALA A 16 28.84 20.95 -2.44
C ALA A 16 28.21 21.80 -1.31
N ALA A 17 27.19 21.26 -0.62
CA ALA A 17 26.53 21.94 0.49
C ALA A 17 27.50 22.28 1.64
N ARG A 18 28.46 21.39 1.95
CA ARG A 18 29.51 21.66 2.95
C ARG A 18 30.45 22.78 2.53
N ALA A 19 30.79 22.89 1.25
CA ALA A 19 31.61 23.98 0.74
C ALA A 19 30.87 25.33 0.89
N LEU A 20 29.62 25.39 0.42
CA LEU A 20 28.78 26.59 0.50
C LEU A 20 28.52 27.05 1.95
N LEU A 21 28.29 26.12 2.89
CA LEU A 21 28.14 26.44 4.31
C LEU A 21 29.38 27.08 4.92
N ARG A 22 30.58 26.60 4.54
CA ARG A 22 31.86 27.15 5.01
C ARG A 22 32.09 28.54 4.45
N GLU A 23 31.77 28.74 3.17
CA GLU A 23 31.85 30.03 2.49
C GLU A 23 30.78 31.03 2.94
N GLY A 24 29.72 30.55 3.61
CA GLY A 24 28.64 31.41 4.11
C GLY A 24 27.67 31.87 3.01
N VAL A 25 27.51 31.10 1.94
CA VAL A 25 26.62 31.43 0.81
C VAL A 25 25.16 31.09 1.17
N ALA A 26 24.28 32.10 1.19
CA ALA A 26 22.88 31.91 1.56
C ALA A 26 22.10 31.10 0.50
N PRO A 27 21.02 30.37 0.87
CA PRO A 27 20.25 29.54 -0.07
C PRO A 27 19.72 30.28 -1.30
N GLY A 28 19.25 31.53 -1.13
CA GLY A 28 18.76 32.37 -2.24
C GLY A 28 19.82 32.78 -3.26
N GLU A 29 21.10 32.56 -2.95
CA GLU A 29 22.21 32.83 -3.85
C GLU A 29 22.64 31.59 -4.65
N VAL A 30 22.05 30.42 -4.41
CA VAL A 30 22.48 29.15 -4.99
C VAL A 30 21.43 28.59 -5.94
N GLY A 31 21.84 28.31 -7.18
CA GLY A 31 21.09 27.49 -8.13
C GLY A 31 21.70 26.10 -8.20
N TRP A 32 20.89 25.05 -8.22
CA TRP A 32 21.36 23.66 -8.34
C TRP A 32 21.09 23.13 -9.75
N ARG A 33 22.09 22.50 -10.36
CA ARG A 33 21.96 21.82 -11.66
C ARG A 33 22.51 20.40 -11.55
N GLU A 34 21.77 19.45 -12.09
CA GLU A 34 22.20 18.04 -12.14
C GLU A 34 23.08 17.85 -13.37
N ALA A 35 24.28 17.31 -13.18
CA ALA A 35 25.18 16.98 -14.27
C ALA A 35 24.68 15.75 -15.04
N SER A 36 24.76 15.79 -16.37
CA SER A 36 24.41 14.64 -17.21
C SER A 36 25.43 13.51 -17.03
N PRO A 37 25.03 12.23 -17.20
CA PRO A 37 25.98 11.12 -17.19
C PRO A 37 27.05 11.32 -18.28
N GLY A 38 28.31 11.55 -17.86
CA GLY A 38 29.44 11.76 -18.77
C GLY A 38 29.89 13.21 -18.96
N GLU A 39 29.18 14.20 -18.41
CA GLU A 39 29.69 15.57 -18.29
C GLU A 39 30.60 15.68 -17.05
N ALA A 40 31.86 16.07 -17.25
CA ALA A 40 32.74 16.40 -16.13
C ALA A 40 32.16 17.65 -15.43
N PRO A 41 31.97 17.63 -14.09
CA PRO A 41 31.50 18.79 -13.35
C PRO A 41 32.40 19.99 -13.64
N THR A 42 31.83 21.08 -14.14
CA THR A 42 32.55 22.32 -14.42
C THR A 42 32.66 23.16 -13.15
N ASP A 43 33.36 22.67 -12.13
CA ASP A 43 34.34 23.46 -11.37
C ASP A 43 35.05 22.60 -10.30
N ARG A 44 36.25 23.07 -9.96
CA ARG A 44 37.36 22.40 -9.28
C ARG A 44 36.99 21.53 -8.07
N ALA A 45 37.52 20.30 -8.07
CA ALA A 45 37.73 19.49 -6.90
C ALA A 45 38.45 20.31 -5.82
N HIS A 46 37.73 20.70 -4.78
CA HIS A 46 38.32 21.28 -3.58
C HIS A 46 38.89 20.16 -2.69
N GLU A 47 40.19 20.24 -2.48
CA GLU A 47 40.99 19.44 -1.55
C GLU A 47 40.36 19.31 -0.14
N ALA A 48 40.68 18.19 0.50
CA ALA A 48 40.13 17.73 1.77
C ALA A 48 40.27 18.75 2.92
N PRO A 49 39.26 18.93 3.79
CA PRO A 49 39.39 19.77 4.97
C PRO A 49 39.55 19.02 6.30
N THR A 50 40.40 19.60 7.15
CA THR A 50 40.64 19.39 8.59
C THR A 50 39.38 19.76 9.44
N PRO A 51 39.16 19.17 10.63
CA PRO A 51 37.84 19.12 11.25
C PRO A 51 37.46 20.35 12.09
N GLY A 52 36.33 20.95 11.74
CA GLY A 52 35.49 21.78 12.60
C GLY A 52 34.03 21.43 12.31
N ALA A 53 33.59 20.25 12.76
CA ALA A 53 32.32 19.67 12.31
C ALA A 53 31.12 20.33 13.01
N THR A 54 30.38 21.16 12.27
CA THR A 54 29.04 21.57 12.69
C THR A 54 28.16 20.33 12.79
N ARG A 55 27.67 20.02 13.99
CA ARG A 55 26.96 18.76 14.26
C ARG A 55 25.50 18.87 13.84
N VAL A 56 25.21 18.38 12.64
CA VAL A 56 23.87 18.27 12.06
C VAL A 56 23.12 17.08 12.68
N PRO A 57 21.82 17.19 13.01
CA PRO A 57 21.05 16.07 13.56
C PRO A 57 21.00 14.86 12.63
N ARG A 58 21.07 13.64 13.19
CA ARG A 58 20.91 12.39 12.43
C ARG A 58 19.59 12.33 11.68
N GLN A 59 18.51 12.84 12.31
CA GLN A 59 17.18 12.93 11.70
C GLN A 59 17.20 13.72 10.38
N PHE A 60 17.95 14.83 10.32
CA PHE A 60 18.11 15.57 9.07
C PHE A 60 18.78 14.70 8.01
N LEU A 61 19.88 14.03 8.35
CA LEU A 61 20.63 13.20 7.40
C LEU A 61 19.77 12.07 6.82
N ASP A 62 18.93 11.45 7.64
CA ASP A 62 18.02 10.39 7.21
C ASP A 62 16.93 10.93 6.28
N LEU A 63 16.33 12.08 6.61
CA LEU A 63 15.38 12.77 5.73
C LEU A 63 16.02 13.25 4.42
N ALA A 64 17.25 13.75 4.50
CA ALA A 64 17.97 14.31 3.37
C ALA A 64 18.36 13.25 2.35
N ARG A 65 18.82 12.08 2.82
CA ARG A 65 19.05 10.91 1.94
C ARG A 65 17.77 10.46 1.24
N GLN A 66 16.65 10.44 1.96
CA GLN A 66 15.35 10.08 1.36
C GLN A 66 14.92 11.11 0.32
N ALA A 67 14.95 12.40 0.66
CA ALA A 67 14.51 13.47 -0.24
C ALA A 67 15.41 13.66 -1.46
N ALA A 68 16.70 13.31 -1.38
CA ALA A 68 17.63 13.34 -2.51
C ALA A 68 17.18 12.43 -3.67
N GLY A 69 16.44 11.36 -3.39
CA GLY A 69 15.89 10.43 -4.39
C GLY A 69 14.57 10.87 -5.03
N ALA A 70 14.00 12.01 -4.63
CA ALA A 70 12.74 12.48 -5.19
C ALA A 70 12.91 13.00 -6.63
N ALA A 71 11.86 12.90 -7.46
CA ALA A 71 11.87 13.47 -8.82
C ALA A 71 11.73 15.01 -8.87
N ASP A 72 11.42 15.68 -7.75
CA ASP A 72 11.25 17.14 -7.70
C ASP A 72 12.60 17.85 -7.97
N PRO A 73 12.72 18.70 -9.01
CA PRO A 73 13.96 19.42 -9.31
C PRO A 73 14.37 20.41 -8.20
N ALA A 74 13.42 20.88 -7.38
CA ALA A 74 13.70 21.80 -6.29
C ALA A 74 14.23 21.11 -5.02
N ARG A 75 14.33 19.78 -4.99
CA ARG A 75 14.75 19.02 -3.79
C ARG A 75 16.10 19.49 -3.24
N TRP A 76 17.05 19.81 -4.10
CA TRP A 76 18.39 20.26 -3.71
C TRP A 76 18.36 21.62 -3.01
N HIS A 77 17.50 22.53 -3.48
CA HIS A 77 17.27 23.80 -2.83
C HIS A 77 16.64 23.62 -1.43
N VAL A 78 15.60 22.79 -1.31
CA VAL A 78 14.95 22.49 -0.02
C VAL A 78 15.93 21.88 0.98
N LEU A 79 16.75 20.94 0.52
CA LEU A 79 17.79 20.30 1.34
C LEU A 79 18.81 21.33 1.86
N TYR A 80 19.27 22.24 1.00
CA TYR A 80 20.25 23.25 1.38
C TYR A 80 19.66 24.32 2.29
N ASP A 81 18.44 24.76 2.04
CA ASP A 81 17.74 25.73 2.88
C ASP A 81 17.57 25.21 4.32
N VAL A 82 17.03 24.00 4.47
CA VAL A 82 16.85 23.39 5.80
C VAL A 82 18.19 23.17 6.50
N LEU A 83 19.23 22.74 5.76
CA LEU A 83 20.57 22.58 6.32
C LEU A 83 21.16 23.91 6.81
N TRP A 84 21.06 24.97 5.99
CA TRP A 84 21.53 26.31 6.33
C TRP A 84 20.90 26.80 7.62
N ARG A 85 19.58 26.71 7.72
CA ARG A 85 18.80 27.17 8.87
C ARG A 85 19.04 26.32 10.12
N LEU A 86 19.25 25.01 9.98
CA LEU A 86 19.67 24.13 11.08
C LEU A 86 21.03 24.51 11.66
N VAL A 87 21.95 24.97 10.81
CA VAL A 87 23.31 25.32 11.20
C VAL A 87 23.41 26.74 11.75
N ARG A 88 22.68 27.69 11.16
CA ARG A 88 22.84 29.13 11.41
C ARG A 88 21.75 29.75 12.28
N GLU A 89 20.56 29.16 12.33
CA GLU A 89 19.38 29.79 12.96
C GLU A 89 18.85 28.96 14.13
N ASN A 90 18.30 27.76 13.85
CA ASN A 90 17.56 26.98 14.82
C ASN A 90 17.92 25.49 14.72
N ARG A 91 18.58 24.95 15.74
CA ARG A 91 18.98 23.53 15.79
C ARG A 91 17.79 22.57 15.96
N ASP A 92 16.66 23.08 16.46
CA ASP A 92 15.43 22.34 16.67
C ASP A 92 14.41 22.54 15.55
N LEU A 93 14.82 23.14 14.42
CA LEU A 93 13.94 23.46 13.29
C LEU A 93 13.11 22.26 12.80
N LEU A 94 13.67 21.04 12.82
CA LEU A 94 12.96 19.83 12.40
C LEU A 94 11.71 19.51 13.25
N ASN A 95 11.60 20.08 14.45
CA ASN A 95 10.47 19.87 15.35
C ASN A 95 9.33 20.88 15.12
N ASP A 96 9.48 21.87 14.22
CA ASP A 96 8.39 22.77 13.86
C ASP A 96 7.61 22.23 12.65
N PRO A 97 6.43 21.62 12.85
CA PRO A 97 5.64 21.07 11.75
C PRO A 97 5.01 22.14 10.85
N ARG A 98 5.05 23.42 11.24
CA ARG A 98 4.47 24.53 10.48
C ARG A 98 5.48 25.16 9.52
N ASP A 99 6.77 24.89 9.70
CA ASP A 99 7.81 25.43 8.84
C ASP A 99 7.63 24.93 7.39
N PRO A 100 7.52 25.82 6.39
CA PRO A 100 7.23 25.43 5.02
C PRO A 100 8.29 24.50 4.40
N GLN A 101 9.56 24.71 4.73
CA GLN A 101 10.68 23.96 4.15
C GLN A 101 10.85 22.61 4.84
N VAL A 102 10.62 22.54 6.16
CA VAL A 102 10.53 21.26 6.89
C VAL A 102 9.35 20.43 6.38
N ARG A 103 8.18 21.04 6.14
CA ARG A 103 7.02 20.35 5.54
C ARG A 103 7.35 19.81 4.15
N ARG A 104 8.04 20.62 3.32
CA ARG A 104 8.45 20.21 1.96
C ARG A 104 9.49 19.09 1.99
N LEU A 105 10.50 19.17 2.87
CA LEU A 105 11.49 18.11 3.07
C LEU A 105 10.82 16.78 3.46
N ASN A 106 9.89 16.83 4.41
CA ASN A 106 9.12 15.64 4.82
C ASN A 106 8.26 15.08 3.68
N ALA A 107 7.66 15.95 2.86
CA ALA A 107 6.88 15.52 1.69
C ALA A 107 7.76 14.78 0.67
N LEU A 108 8.91 15.35 0.28
CA LEU A 108 9.88 14.74 -0.64
C LEU A 108 10.39 13.38 -0.14
N ALA A 109 10.74 13.29 1.14
CA ALA A 109 11.17 12.06 1.77
C ALA A 109 10.03 11.01 1.82
N ALA A 110 8.79 11.44 1.96
CA ALA A 110 7.63 10.56 1.94
C ALA A 110 7.29 10.10 0.51
N ASP A 111 7.45 10.95 -0.52
CA ASP A 111 7.27 10.59 -1.93
C ASP A 111 8.26 9.53 -2.38
N THR A 112 9.55 9.72 -2.10
CA THR A 112 10.58 8.73 -2.46
C THR A 112 10.33 7.38 -1.81
N ARG A 113 9.91 7.36 -0.54
CA ARG A 113 9.50 6.12 0.16
C ARG A 113 8.25 5.49 -0.46
N ARG A 114 7.30 6.30 -0.94
CA ARG A 114 6.11 5.80 -1.64
C ARG A 114 6.49 5.16 -2.97
N GLU A 115 7.37 5.79 -3.74
CA GLU A 115 7.86 5.30 -5.03
C GLU A 115 8.65 4.01 -4.85
N ALA A 116 9.57 3.94 -3.89
CA ALA A 116 10.30 2.72 -3.56
C ALA A 116 9.35 1.57 -3.19
N ARG A 117 8.38 1.80 -2.29
CA ARG A 117 7.37 0.80 -1.93
C ARG A 117 6.49 0.39 -3.12
N ARG A 118 6.18 1.33 -4.01
CA ARG A 118 5.43 1.05 -5.25
C ARG A 118 6.24 0.14 -6.15
N ALA A 119 7.50 0.48 -6.43
CA ALA A 119 8.40 -0.33 -7.22
C ALA A 119 8.56 -1.73 -6.61
N GLU A 120 8.74 -1.84 -5.29
CA GLU A 120 8.76 -3.13 -4.59
C GLU A 120 7.45 -3.90 -4.71
N THR A 121 6.30 -3.22 -4.65
CA THR A 121 4.99 -3.87 -4.78
C THR A 121 4.74 -4.32 -6.21
N ASP A 122 5.01 -3.46 -7.19
CA ASP A 122 4.88 -3.76 -8.61
C ASP A 122 5.85 -4.88 -9.00
N GLU A 123 7.08 -4.86 -8.50
CA GLU A 123 8.07 -5.92 -8.68
C GLU A 123 7.63 -7.21 -7.98
N ALA A 124 7.14 -7.16 -6.74
CA ALA A 124 6.61 -8.35 -6.06
C ALA A 124 5.33 -8.91 -6.69
N LEU A 125 4.60 -8.10 -7.45
CA LEU A 125 3.45 -8.52 -8.24
C LEU A 125 3.84 -9.02 -9.63
N ARG A 126 4.95 -8.55 -10.20
CA ARG A 126 5.49 -8.93 -11.52
C ARG A 126 6.40 -10.14 -11.46
N LEU A 127 7.17 -10.26 -10.38
CA LEU A 127 7.79 -11.50 -9.98
C LEU A 127 6.63 -12.44 -9.72
N GLU A 128 6.26 -13.17 -10.77
CA GLU A 128 5.69 -14.50 -10.68
C GLU A 128 6.30 -15.14 -9.43
N PRO A 129 5.50 -15.79 -8.55
CA PRO A 129 6.07 -16.51 -7.43
C PRO A 129 7.22 -17.39 -7.96
N GLN A 130 8.16 -17.79 -7.10
CA GLN A 130 9.08 -18.85 -7.52
C GLN A 130 8.23 -20.11 -7.81
N GLY A 131 7.83 -20.31 -9.08
CA GLY A 131 6.73 -21.18 -9.54
C GLY A 131 5.50 -20.43 -10.06
N ALA A 132 4.72 -21.03 -10.96
CA ALA A 132 3.57 -20.41 -11.65
C ALA A 132 2.35 -20.03 -10.76
N GLY A 133 2.52 -19.98 -9.43
CA GLY A 133 1.46 -19.70 -8.48
C GLY A 133 0.29 -20.68 -8.59
N ALA A 134 -0.93 -20.16 -8.44
CA ALA A 134 -2.16 -20.94 -8.63
C ALA A 134 -2.52 -21.18 -10.10
N ALA A 135 -1.90 -20.49 -11.07
CA ALA A 135 -2.35 -20.51 -12.47
C ALA A 135 -2.47 -21.92 -13.07
N PRO A 136 -1.53 -22.87 -12.86
CA PRO A 136 -1.66 -24.23 -13.37
C PRO A 136 -2.84 -25.02 -12.79
N PHE A 137 -3.38 -24.59 -11.65
CA PHE A 137 -4.51 -25.26 -10.99
C PHE A 137 -5.86 -24.72 -11.44
N VAL A 138 -5.90 -23.58 -12.14
CA VAL A 138 -7.13 -22.93 -12.58
C VAL A 138 -7.59 -23.50 -13.92
N PRO A 139 -8.70 -24.27 -13.97
CA PRO A 139 -9.24 -24.76 -15.23
C PRO A 139 -9.79 -23.59 -16.08
N ALA A 140 -9.37 -23.51 -17.34
CA ALA A 140 -9.81 -22.46 -18.25
C ALA A 140 -11.30 -22.59 -18.60
N GLY A 141 -12.03 -21.46 -18.55
CA GLY A 141 -13.46 -21.41 -18.93
C GLY A 141 -14.41 -22.16 -17.98
N ALA A 142 -13.94 -22.56 -16.80
CA ALA A 142 -14.71 -23.35 -15.86
C ALA A 142 -15.80 -22.54 -15.13
N SER A 143 -16.88 -23.23 -14.77
CA SER A 143 -17.92 -22.72 -13.88
C SER A 143 -17.39 -22.49 -12.45
N LEU A 144 -18.11 -21.68 -11.66
CA LEU A 144 -17.75 -21.47 -10.24
C LEU A 144 -17.70 -22.77 -9.42
N ALA A 145 -18.50 -23.77 -9.78
CA ALA A 145 -18.50 -25.07 -9.10
C ALA A 145 -17.21 -25.85 -9.41
N GLU A 146 -16.79 -25.88 -10.68
CA GLU A 146 -15.55 -26.52 -11.11
C GLU A 146 -14.32 -25.79 -10.57
N LEU A 147 -14.33 -24.44 -10.59
CA LEU A 147 -13.28 -23.63 -9.98
C LEU A 147 -13.15 -23.93 -8.48
N ARG A 148 -14.27 -24.03 -7.75
CA ARG A 148 -14.26 -24.39 -6.32
C ARG A 148 -13.66 -25.77 -6.10
N ALA A 149 -14.04 -26.76 -6.91
CA ALA A 149 -13.53 -28.13 -6.80
C ALA A 149 -12.01 -28.20 -7.08
N ALA A 150 -11.53 -27.45 -8.07
CA ALA A 150 -10.10 -27.38 -8.41
C ALA A 150 -9.30 -26.63 -7.32
N ALA A 151 -9.83 -25.52 -6.79
CA ALA A 151 -9.18 -24.72 -5.76
C ALA A 151 -8.87 -25.52 -4.48
N ALA A 152 -9.72 -26.49 -4.13
CA ALA A 152 -9.51 -27.40 -2.99
C ALA A 152 -8.22 -28.24 -3.08
N ARG A 153 -7.59 -28.31 -4.25
CA ARG A 153 -6.34 -29.04 -4.50
C ARG A 153 -5.15 -28.11 -4.80
N CYS A 154 -5.35 -26.80 -4.68
CA CYS A 154 -4.33 -25.81 -5.04
C CYS A 154 -3.15 -25.85 -4.08
N THR A 155 -1.95 -26.09 -4.62
CA THR A 155 -0.68 -25.99 -3.89
C THR A 155 0.22 -24.85 -4.37
N GLY A 156 -0.35 -23.86 -5.07
CA GLY A 156 0.37 -22.74 -5.69
C GLY A 156 1.09 -21.77 -4.74
N CYS A 157 0.96 -21.91 -3.41
CA CYS A 157 1.75 -21.16 -2.42
C CYS A 157 1.80 -21.91 -1.08
N GLU A 158 2.75 -21.60 -0.20
CA GLU A 158 2.98 -22.36 1.05
C GLU A 158 1.82 -22.34 2.07
N LEU A 159 0.81 -21.48 1.91
CA LEU A 159 -0.31 -21.37 2.85
C LEU A 159 -1.16 -22.65 2.96
N TYR A 160 -1.27 -23.44 1.89
CA TYR A 160 -2.06 -24.70 1.91
C TYR A 160 -1.52 -25.70 2.94
N ARG A 161 -0.22 -25.63 3.29
CA ARG A 161 0.41 -26.59 4.20
C ARG A 161 -0.06 -26.44 5.65
N ARG A 162 -0.54 -25.25 6.02
CA ARG A 162 -0.89 -24.89 7.42
C ARG A 162 -2.38 -24.63 7.60
N ALA A 163 -3.03 -24.06 6.59
CA ALA A 163 -4.48 -23.88 6.58
C ALA A 163 -5.19 -25.24 6.70
N THR A 164 -6.37 -25.27 7.34
CA THR A 164 -7.16 -26.50 7.43
C THR A 164 -7.73 -26.87 6.07
N GLN A 165 -8.21 -25.89 5.30
CA GLN A 165 -8.77 -26.11 3.97
C GLN A 165 -8.78 -24.82 3.14
N THR A 166 -9.04 -24.97 1.85
CA THR A 166 -9.34 -23.82 0.99
C THR A 166 -10.71 -23.23 1.33
N VAL A 167 -10.77 -21.92 1.49
CA VAL A 167 -12.03 -21.16 1.60
C VAL A 167 -12.25 -20.40 0.30
N PHE A 168 -13.03 -21.01 -0.58
CA PHE A 168 -13.41 -20.42 -1.87
C PHE A 168 -14.55 -19.40 -1.70
N GLY A 169 -14.86 -18.65 -2.76
CA GLY A 169 -16.00 -17.74 -2.75
C GLY A 169 -17.35 -18.45 -2.68
N ARG A 170 -18.36 -17.74 -2.17
CA ARG A 170 -19.74 -18.23 -2.01
C ARG A 170 -20.75 -17.17 -2.41
N GLY A 171 -21.78 -17.60 -3.12
CA GLY A 171 -22.87 -16.77 -3.65
C GLY A 171 -23.44 -17.40 -4.92
N PRO A 172 -24.50 -16.80 -5.49
CA PRO A 172 -25.07 -17.28 -6.73
C PRO A 172 -24.18 -16.91 -7.93
N ALA A 173 -24.26 -17.67 -9.01
CA ALA A 173 -23.39 -17.51 -10.18
C ALA A 173 -23.75 -16.28 -11.05
N ASP A 174 -24.91 -15.68 -10.82
CA ASP A 174 -25.43 -14.47 -11.47
C ASP A 174 -25.33 -13.23 -10.56
N ALA A 175 -24.57 -13.29 -9.46
CA ALA A 175 -24.39 -12.18 -8.56
C ALA A 175 -23.80 -10.95 -9.28
N ARG A 176 -24.54 -9.84 -9.29
CA ARG A 176 -24.09 -8.58 -9.91
C ARG A 176 -23.14 -7.77 -9.02
N VAL A 177 -23.15 -8.04 -7.72
CA VAL A 177 -22.28 -7.40 -6.73
C VAL A 177 -21.38 -8.45 -6.09
N VAL A 178 -20.07 -8.22 -6.19
CA VAL A 178 -19.03 -9.11 -5.65
C VAL A 178 -18.28 -8.40 -4.53
N LEU A 179 -18.13 -9.04 -3.38
CA LEU A 179 -17.36 -8.55 -2.24
C LEU A 179 -16.07 -9.35 -2.11
N VAL A 180 -14.94 -8.65 -2.01
CA VAL A 180 -13.60 -9.26 -1.91
C VAL A 180 -12.94 -8.79 -0.62
N GLY A 181 -12.70 -9.73 0.30
CA GLY A 181 -11.89 -9.51 1.51
C GLY A 181 -10.41 -9.83 1.31
N GLU A 182 -9.66 -9.82 2.40
CA GLU A 182 -8.21 -10.10 2.39
C GLU A 182 -7.93 -11.60 2.27
N GLN A 183 -8.34 -12.36 3.27
CA GLN A 183 -8.10 -13.81 3.41
C GLN A 183 -9.13 -14.41 4.38
N PRO A 184 -9.23 -15.75 4.49
CA PRO A 184 -10.04 -16.40 5.50
C PRO A 184 -9.47 -16.14 6.90
N GLY A 185 -10.34 -16.02 7.90
CA GLY A 185 -9.95 -16.04 9.30
C GLY A 185 -10.01 -17.45 9.90
N ASP A 186 -9.82 -17.52 11.22
CA ASP A 186 -9.82 -18.76 11.99
C ASP A 186 -11.13 -19.55 11.83
N GLN A 187 -12.28 -18.90 11.94
CA GLN A 187 -13.57 -19.57 11.80
C GLN A 187 -13.89 -19.94 10.36
N GLU A 188 -13.52 -19.09 9.40
CA GLU A 188 -13.70 -19.35 7.97
C GLU A 188 -12.91 -20.59 7.55
N ASP A 189 -11.65 -20.70 7.98
CA ASP A 189 -10.76 -21.83 7.68
C ASP A 189 -11.29 -23.16 8.24
N LEU A 190 -11.96 -23.14 9.40
CA LEU A 190 -12.58 -24.35 9.96
C LEU A 190 -13.91 -24.69 9.30
N LYS A 191 -14.71 -23.68 8.95
CA LYS A 191 -16.07 -23.86 8.41
C LYS A 191 -16.11 -23.97 6.88
N GLY A 192 -15.02 -23.64 6.18
CA GLY A 192 -14.94 -23.72 4.71
C GLY A 192 -15.78 -22.66 3.97
N ALA A 193 -16.12 -21.54 4.62
CA ALA A 193 -16.96 -20.49 4.03
C ALA A 193 -16.45 -19.09 4.39
N PRO A 194 -16.53 -18.11 3.48
CA PRO A 194 -16.01 -16.76 3.70
C PRO A 194 -16.95 -15.92 4.56
N PHE A 195 -16.39 -15.10 5.45
CA PHE A 195 -17.12 -14.18 6.34
C PHE A 195 -18.19 -14.87 7.19
N VAL A 196 -17.80 -15.87 7.98
CA VAL A 196 -18.68 -16.64 8.88
C VAL A 196 -18.28 -16.55 10.36
N GLY A 197 -17.24 -15.77 10.66
CA GLY A 197 -16.85 -15.36 12.01
C GLY A 197 -17.34 -13.93 12.36
N PRO A 198 -16.77 -13.32 13.42
CA PRO A 198 -17.24 -12.02 13.94
C PRO A 198 -17.21 -10.88 12.91
N ALA A 199 -16.21 -10.86 12.02
CA ALA A 199 -16.16 -9.87 10.94
C ALA A 199 -17.28 -10.08 9.91
N GLY A 200 -17.71 -11.33 9.70
CA GLY A 200 -18.88 -11.67 8.89
C GLY A 200 -20.17 -11.14 9.51
N GLU A 201 -20.35 -11.28 10.82
CA GLU A 201 -21.52 -10.74 11.52
C GLU A 201 -21.62 -9.21 11.39
N VAL A 202 -20.48 -8.50 11.48
CA VAL A 202 -20.44 -7.05 11.23
C VAL A 202 -20.84 -6.72 9.79
N LEU A 203 -20.34 -7.50 8.83
CA LEU A 203 -20.68 -7.33 7.41
C LEU A 203 -22.17 -7.55 7.18
N ASP A 204 -22.74 -8.62 7.70
CA ASP A 204 -24.15 -8.96 7.53
C ASP A 204 -25.06 -7.88 8.12
N ARG A 205 -24.73 -7.34 9.30
CA ARG A 205 -25.45 -6.18 9.86
C ARG A 205 -25.34 -4.94 8.98
N ALA A 206 -24.16 -4.66 8.45
CA ALA A 206 -23.94 -3.48 7.59
C ALA A 206 -24.68 -3.60 6.26
N LEU A 207 -24.71 -4.79 5.66
CA LEU A 207 -25.47 -5.10 4.44
C LEU A 207 -26.98 -4.96 4.67
N ALA A 208 -27.49 -5.52 5.77
CA ALA A 208 -28.90 -5.39 6.15
C ALA A 208 -29.31 -3.92 6.37
N ALA A 209 -28.44 -3.13 7.01
CA ALA A 209 -28.68 -1.70 7.25
C ALA A 209 -28.80 -0.84 5.99
N VAL A 210 -28.30 -1.33 4.84
CA VAL A 210 -28.41 -0.65 3.54
C VAL A 210 -29.31 -1.38 2.54
N GLY A 211 -30.01 -2.43 2.97
CA GLY A 211 -30.93 -3.19 2.12
C GLY A 211 -30.25 -4.09 1.08
N LEU A 212 -28.97 -4.42 1.25
CA LEU A 212 -28.28 -5.39 0.38
C LEU A 212 -28.51 -6.81 0.91
N ASP A 213 -29.27 -7.61 0.16
CA ASP A 213 -29.51 -9.02 0.51
C ASP A 213 -28.27 -9.88 0.28
N ARG A 214 -27.69 -10.39 1.38
CA ARG A 214 -26.53 -11.29 1.40
C ARG A 214 -26.67 -12.49 0.45
N ALA A 215 -27.87 -13.03 0.27
CA ALA A 215 -28.11 -14.20 -0.57
C ALA A 215 -27.94 -13.91 -2.08
N ARG A 216 -28.01 -12.63 -2.48
CA ARG A 216 -27.84 -12.18 -3.88
C ARG A 216 -26.41 -11.71 -4.20
N LEU A 217 -25.53 -11.70 -3.21
CA LEU A 217 -24.14 -11.27 -3.35
C LEU A 217 -23.21 -12.48 -3.50
N TYR A 218 -22.09 -12.27 -4.18
CA TYR A 218 -20.99 -13.24 -4.15
C TYR A 218 -19.85 -12.69 -3.33
N VAL A 219 -19.36 -13.47 -2.37
CA VAL A 219 -18.35 -13.02 -1.42
C VAL A 219 -17.18 -13.96 -1.41
N THR A 220 -15.98 -13.39 -1.50
CA THR A 220 -14.72 -14.12 -1.60
C THR A 220 -13.58 -13.32 -0.96
N ASN A 221 -12.35 -13.82 -1.08
CA ASN A 221 -11.13 -13.18 -0.56
C ASN A 221 -10.03 -13.15 -1.63
N ALA A 222 -9.09 -12.22 -1.52
CA ALA A 222 -7.92 -12.16 -2.39
C ALA A 222 -7.02 -13.40 -2.26
N VAL A 223 -6.91 -13.97 -1.06
CA VAL A 223 -6.21 -15.24 -0.77
C VAL A 223 -7.21 -16.28 -0.26
N LYS A 224 -7.04 -17.56 -0.64
CA LYS A 224 -8.00 -18.65 -0.34
C LYS A 224 -7.62 -19.54 0.85
N HIS A 225 -6.45 -19.35 1.44
CA HIS A 225 -5.98 -20.11 2.60
C HIS A 225 -5.66 -19.15 3.75
N PHE A 226 -5.91 -19.58 4.98
CA PHE A 226 -5.66 -18.75 6.16
C PHE A 226 -4.16 -18.66 6.46
N SER A 227 -3.61 -17.45 6.43
CA SER A 227 -2.26 -17.15 6.90
C SER A 227 -2.27 -16.81 8.39
N PHE A 228 -1.60 -17.63 9.19
CA PHE A 228 -1.51 -17.47 10.64
C PHE A 228 -0.19 -17.97 11.21
N VAL A 229 0.07 -17.57 12.45
CA VAL A 229 1.04 -18.22 13.34
C VAL A 229 0.36 -18.74 14.59
N GLU A 230 0.84 -19.86 15.07
CA GLU A 230 0.37 -20.44 16.31
C GLU A 230 1.07 -19.80 17.51
N ARG A 231 0.29 -19.39 18.50
CA ARG A 231 0.78 -18.96 19.80
C ARG A 231 0.03 -19.73 20.88
N GLY A 232 0.66 -20.79 21.37
CA GLY A 232 -0.02 -21.79 22.20
C GLY A 232 -1.12 -22.48 21.39
N LYS A 233 -2.35 -22.53 21.92
CA LYS A 233 -3.51 -23.12 21.23
C LYS A 233 -4.26 -22.16 20.29
N ARG A 234 -3.80 -20.91 20.15
CA ARG A 234 -4.49 -19.89 19.35
C ARG A 234 -3.81 -19.68 18.00
N ARG A 235 -4.61 -19.60 16.94
CA ARG A 235 -4.18 -19.19 15.60
C ARG A 235 -4.30 -17.69 15.46
N ILE A 236 -3.17 -17.00 15.34
CA ILE A 236 -3.10 -15.54 15.21
C ILE A 236 -2.96 -15.19 13.73
N HIS A 237 -3.96 -14.50 13.21
CA HIS A 237 -3.99 -13.99 11.83
C HIS A 237 -2.72 -13.19 11.50
N GLN A 238 -2.10 -13.50 10.36
CA GLN A 238 -1.03 -12.72 9.75
C GLN A 238 -1.51 -12.16 8.41
N THR A 239 -1.27 -10.88 8.14
CA THR A 239 -1.54 -10.33 6.80
C THR A 239 -0.77 -11.13 5.75
N PRO A 240 -1.43 -11.59 4.67
CA PRO A 240 -0.74 -12.28 3.58
C PRO A 240 0.41 -11.46 3.01
N ARG A 241 1.49 -12.15 2.63
CA ARG A 241 2.58 -11.54 1.90
C ARG A 241 2.15 -11.19 0.48
N LEU A 242 2.81 -10.20 -0.13
CA LEU A 242 2.52 -9.82 -1.51
C LEU A 242 2.68 -10.99 -2.48
N SER A 243 3.67 -11.86 -2.26
CA SER A 243 3.87 -13.08 -3.04
C SER A 243 2.72 -14.09 -2.90
N GLU A 244 2.07 -14.17 -1.74
CA GLU A 244 0.90 -15.05 -1.53
C GLU A 244 -0.34 -14.49 -2.22
N ILE A 245 -0.52 -13.16 -2.17
CA ILE A 245 -1.58 -12.46 -2.92
C ILE A 245 -1.38 -12.66 -4.42
N ALA A 246 -0.15 -12.47 -4.92
CA ALA A 246 0.19 -12.70 -6.32
C ALA A 246 -0.04 -14.16 -6.73
N ALA A 247 0.43 -15.12 -5.93
CA ALA A 247 0.23 -16.54 -6.19
C ALA A 247 -1.25 -16.95 -6.23
N CYS A 248 -2.10 -16.36 -5.39
CA CYS A 248 -3.52 -16.70 -5.31
C CYS A 248 -4.40 -15.91 -6.29
N ARG A 249 -3.88 -14.83 -6.89
CA ARG A 249 -4.58 -13.95 -7.84
C ARG A 249 -5.32 -14.70 -8.95
N PRO A 250 -4.77 -15.76 -9.59
CA PRO A 250 -5.49 -16.48 -10.65
C PRO A 250 -6.87 -17.01 -10.24
N TRP A 251 -7.07 -17.39 -8.97
CA TRP A 251 -8.38 -17.83 -8.48
C TRP A 251 -9.40 -16.69 -8.42
N MET A 252 -8.98 -15.53 -7.90
CA MET A 252 -9.84 -14.34 -7.83
C MET A 252 -10.22 -13.87 -9.24
N GLU A 253 -9.25 -13.86 -10.17
CA GLU A 253 -9.50 -13.48 -11.55
C GLU A 253 -10.48 -14.45 -12.23
N ALA A 254 -10.36 -15.75 -11.99
CA ALA A 254 -11.28 -16.75 -12.52
C ALA A 254 -12.70 -16.60 -11.96
N GLU A 255 -12.85 -16.35 -10.64
CA GLU A 255 -14.17 -16.07 -10.04
C GLU A 255 -14.81 -14.84 -10.69
N VAL A 256 -14.07 -13.74 -10.81
CA VAL A 256 -14.60 -12.49 -11.34
C VAL A 256 -14.89 -12.60 -12.85
N ALA A 257 -14.07 -13.32 -13.61
CA ALA A 257 -14.32 -13.60 -15.02
C ALA A 257 -15.58 -14.47 -15.24
N ALA A 258 -15.85 -15.42 -14.34
CA ALA A 258 -17.05 -16.23 -14.37
C ALA A 258 -18.31 -15.42 -14.00
N LEU A 259 -18.19 -14.49 -13.04
CA LEU A 259 -19.31 -13.69 -12.51
C LEU A 259 -19.65 -12.46 -13.36
N LYS A 260 -18.65 -11.80 -13.94
CA LYS A 260 -18.77 -10.52 -14.67
C LYS A 260 -19.61 -9.48 -13.90
N PRO A 261 -19.18 -9.10 -12.68
CA PRO A 261 -19.99 -8.26 -11.80
C PRO A 261 -20.16 -6.83 -12.33
N GLU A 262 -21.33 -6.24 -12.09
CA GLU A 262 -21.57 -4.80 -12.29
C GLU A 262 -20.83 -3.96 -11.26
N VAL A 263 -20.72 -4.47 -10.03
CA VAL A 263 -20.04 -3.79 -8.92
C VAL A 263 -19.09 -4.73 -8.20
N LEU A 264 -17.84 -4.27 -8.03
CA LEU A 264 -16.82 -4.95 -7.24
C LEU A 264 -16.49 -4.14 -5.98
N VAL A 265 -16.66 -4.76 -4.81
CA VAL A 265 -16.48 -4.12 -3.50
C VAL A 265 -15.25 -4.71 -2.81
N CYS A 266 -14.21 -3.90 -2.63
CA CYS A 266 -13.01 -4.27 -1.90
C CYS A 266 -13.17 -3.97 -0.41
N LEU A 267 -13.18 -5.01 0.42
CA LEU A 267 -13.23 -4.90 1.87
C LEU A 267 -11.80 -4.80 2.41
N GLY A 268 -11.35 -3.58 2.70
CA GLY A 268 -10.03 -3.31 3.27
C GLY A 268 -8.93 -3.02 2.25
N ALA A 269 -7.77 -2.61 2.78
CA ALA A 269 -6.65 -2.12 1.98
C ALA A 269 -6.00 -3.22 1.13
N THR A 270 -5.91 -4.44 1.64
CA THR A 270 -5.24 -5.56 0.95
C THR A 270 -6.04 -6.01 -0.27
N ALA A 271 -7.35 -6.21 -0.11
CA ALA A 271 -8.26 -6.51 -1.23
C ALA A 271 -8.21 -5.39 -2.28
N ALA A 272 -8.28 -4.14 -1.84
CA ALA A 272 -8.24 -3.00 -2.74
C ALA A 272 -6.90 -2.90 -3.48
N ARG A 273 -5.75 -3.15 -2.84
CA ARG A 273 -4.46 -3.16 -3.56
C ARG A 273 -4.32 -4.34 -4.53
N ALA A 274 -4.90 -5.50 -4.20
CA ALA A 274 -4.89 -6.65 -5.09
C ALA A 274 -5.66 -6.38 -6.39
N ILE A 275 -6.77 -5.64 -6.28
CA ILE A 275 -7.63 -5.26 -7.40
C ILE A 275 -7.11 -3.95 -8.02
N VAL A 276 -7.26 -2.82 -7.34
CA VAL A 276 -7.02 -1.47 -7.88
C VAL A 276 -5.55 -1.20 -8.21
N GLY A 277 -4.62 -1.74 -7.41
CA GLY A 277 -3.18 -1.54 -7.57
C GLY A 277 -2.50 -0.91 -6.36
N ALA A 278 -1.16 -0.84 -6.43
CA ALA A 278 -0.30 -0.47 -5.30
C ALA A 278 -0.50 0.98 -4.78
N ASP A 279 -0.98 1.88 -5.62
CA ASP A 279 -1.19 3.31 -5.29
C ASP A 279 -2.47 3.57 -4.50
N PHE A 280 -3.33 2.56 -4.35
CA PHE A 280 -4.56 2.69 -3.58
C PHE A 280 -4.28 2.99 -2.10
N ARG A 281 -5.00 3.97 -1.55
CA ARG A 281 -4.92 4.39 -0.15
C ARG A 281 -6.32 4.39 0.46
N LEU A 282 -6.60 3.38 1.29
CA LEU A 282 -7.94 3.15 1.82
C LEU A 282 -8.59 4.38 2.44
N LEU A 283 -7.91 5.09 3.35
CA LEU A 283 -8.50 6.26 4.01
C LEU A 283 -8.76 7.45 3.07
N ARG A 284 -8.01 7.56 1.97
CA ARG A 284 -8.15 8.64 0.98
C ARG A 284 -9.19 8.30 -0.08
N ASP A 285 -9.21 7.04 -0.52
CA ASP A 285 -9.87 6.62 -1.76
C ASP A 285 -11.18 5.84 -1.52
N ARG A 286 -11.49 5.46 -0.28
CA ARG A 286 -12.73 4.76 0.07
C ARG A 286 -13.99 5.53 -0.35
N GLY A 287 -15.09 4.80 -0.55
CA GLY A 287 -16.40 5.39 -0.88
C GLY A 287 -16.51 5.95 -2.30
N ARG A 288 -15.43 5.93 -3.09
CA ARG A 288 -15.43 6.40 -4.48
C ARG A 288 -15.51 5.22 -5.44
N PHE A 289 -16.31 5.33 -6.47
CA PHE A 289 -16.28 4.42 -7.60
C PHE A 289 -15.13 4.78 -8.54
N PHE A 290 -14.45 3.76 -9.03
CA PHE A 290 -13.44 3.88 -10.09
C PHE A 290 -13.50 2.62 -10.98
N PRO A 291 -13.21 2.76 -12.27
CA PRO A 291 -13.17 1.63 -13.18
C PRO A 291 -11.91 0.79 -12.95
N THR A 292 -12.03 -0.52 -13.15
CA THR A 292 -10.91 -1.45 -13.21
C THR A 292 -11.11 -2.40 -14.39
N ARG A 293 -10.08 -3.20 -14.72
CA ARG A 293 -10.20 -4.21 -15.77
C ARG A 293 -11.26 -5.28 -15.51
N TRP A 294 -11.76 -5.38 -14.27
CA TRP A 294 -12.74 -6.40 -13.87
C TRP A 294 -14.17 -5.88 -13.75
N SER A 295 -14.35 -4.57 -13.56
CA SER A 295 -15.67 -3.94 -13.43
C SER A 295 -15.57 -2.42 -13.60
N GLU A 296 -16.55 -1.84 -14.29
CA GLU A 296 -16.72 -0.40 -14.45
C GLU A 296 -16.93 0.34 -13.12
N LYS A 297 -17.51 -0.35 -12.13
CA LYS A 297 -17.78 0.21 -10.80
C LYS A 297 -17.08 -0.63 -9.74
N THR A 298 -15.84 -0.26 -9.46
CA THR A 298 -15.11 -0.79 -8.30
C THR A 298 -15.12 0.25 -7.18
N ILE A 299 -15.40 -0.19 -5.95
CA ILE A 299 -15.38 0.65 -4.75
C ILE A 299 -14.62 -0.08 -3.66
N ALA A 300 -13.99 0.67 -2.76
CA ALA A 300 -13.30 0.12 -1.60
C ALA A 300 -13.85 0.74 -0.32
N THR A 301 -13.93 -0.05 0.74
CA THR A 301 -14.38 0.37 2.07
C THR A 301 -13.55 -0.30 3.17
N LEU A 302 -13.79 0.04 4.43
CA LEU A 302 -13.14 -0.58 5.56
C LEU A 302 -13.40 -2.09 5.59
N HIS A 303 -12.41 -2.87 6.02
CA HIS A 303 -12.66 -4.27 6.32
C HIS A 303 -13.51 -4.36 7.60
N PRO A 304 -14.55 -5.23 7.67
CA PRO A 304 -15.40 -5.36 8.85
C PRO A 304 -14.64 -5.67 10.14
N SER A 305 -13.52 -6.38 10.06
CA SER A 305 -12.64 -6.62 11.23
C SER A 305 -12.00 -5.36 11.81
N ALA A 306 -11.87 -4.27 11.05
CA ALA A 306 -11.39 -2.99 11.57
C ALA A 306 -12.38 -2.41 12.59
N VAL A 307 -13.69 -2.58 12.36
CA VAL A 307 -14.73 -2.19 13.31
C VAL A 307 -14.53 -2.90 14.65
N LEU A 308 -14.22 -4.20 14.63
CA LEU A 308 -13.98 -4.99 15.85
C LEU A 308 -12.68 -4.64 16.57
N ARG A 309 -11.79 -3.90 15.93
CA ARG A 309 -10.49 -3.48 16.48
C ARG A 309 -10.51 -2.04 17.00
N GLY A 310 -11.64 -1.34 16.93
CA GLY A 310 -11.79 -0.02 17.55
C GLY A 310 -11.51 -0.08 19.05
N GLU A 311 -10.80 0.93 19.56
CA GLU A 311 -10.31 0.99 20.94
C GLU A 311 -11.45 1.06 21.97
N ASP A 312 -12.56 1.71 21.59
CA ASP A 312 -13.77 1.89 22.39
C ASP A 312 -15.04 1.86 21.54
N GLU A 313 -16.21 1.84 22.19
CA GLU A 313 -17.52 1.81 21.52
C GLU A 313 -17.75 3.00 20.57
N THR A 314 -17.20 4.17 20.88
CA THR A 314 -17.36 5.38 20.07
C THR A 314 -16.60 5.21 18.75
N GLU A 315 -15.37 4.69 18.81
CA GLU A 315 -14.59 4.38 17.62
C GLU A 315 -15.23 3.25 16.82
N GLN A 316 -15.71 2.18 17.48
CA GLN A 316 -16.40 1.09 16.78
C GLN A 316 -17.63 1.61 16.03
N ALA A 317 -18.47 2.43 16.67
CA ALA A 317 -19.63 3.05 16.04
C ALA A 317 -19.24 3.94 14.85
N ARG A 318 -18.18 4.73 14.99
CA ARG A 318 -17.63 5.56 13.91
C ARG A 318 -17.17 4.71 12.72
N LEU A 319 -16.36 3.67 12.96
CA LEU A 319 -15.86 2.77 11.91
C LEU A 319 -17.00 2.00 11.23
N TYR A 320 -18.02 1.58 12.00
CA TYR A 320 -19.22 0.95 11.46
C TYR A 320 -20.02 1.91 10.58
N GLY A 321 -20.24 3.15 11.04
CA GLY A 321 -20.93 4.18 10.25
C GLY A 321 -20.24 4.46 8.92
N ILE A 322 -18.91 4.52 8.95
CA ILE A 322 -18.05 4.63 7.76
C ILE A 322 -18.30 3.46 6.80
N LEU A 323 -18.24 2.21 7.28
CA LEU A 323 -18.53 1.02 6.46
C LEU A 323 -19.92 1.07 5.80
N VAL A 324 -20.95 1.41 6.59
CA VAL A 324 -22.34 1.52 6.14
C VAL A 324 -22.52 2.63 5.09
N GLU A 325 -21.85 3.77 5.26
CA GLU A 325 -21.89 4.87 4.29
C GLU A 325 -21.44 4.43 2.90
N ASP A 326 -20.33 3.69 2.80
CA ASP A 326 -19.82 3.22 1.53
C ASP A 326 -20.70 2.14 0.92
N LEU A 327 -21.19 1.19 1.73
CA LEU A 327 -22.08 0.14 1.24
C LEU A 327 -23.43 0.72 0.75
N ARG A 328 -23.89 1.84 1.31
CA ARG A 328 -25.07 2.55 0.81
C ARG A 328 -24.88 3.05 -0.62
N ARG A 329 -23.66 3.43 -1.00
CA ARG A 329 -23.35 3.82 -2.39
C ARG A 329 -23.43 2.63 -3.35
N VAL A 330 -23.14 1.42 -2.87
CA VAL A 330 -23.32 0.17 -3.64
C VAL A 330 -24.80 -0.15 -3.81
N ALA A 331 -25.61 0.02 -2.77
CA ALA A 331 -27.06 -0.23 -2.83
C ALA A 331 -27.81 0.72 -3.78
N GLY A 332 -27.26 1.91 -4.04
CA GLY A 332 -27.84 2.91 -4.94
C GLY A 332 -27.45 2.78 -6.41
N VAL A 333 -26.70 1.74 -6.78
CA VAL A 333 -26.28 1.43 -8.15
C VAL A 333 -27.17 0.34 -8.73
#